data_AF-A0A2G9P205-F1
#
_entry.id   AF-A0A2G9P205-F1
#
_cell.length_a   1.000
_cell.length_b   1.000
_cell.length_c   1.000
_cell.angle_alpha   90.00
_cell.angle_beta   90.00
_cell.angle_gamma   90.00
#
_symmetry.space_group_name_H-M   'P 1'
#
loop_
_entity.id
_entity.type
_entity.pdbx_description
1 polymer ?
#
loop_
_entity_poly.entity_id
_entity_poly.type
_entity_poly.pdbx_seq_one_letter_code
_entity_poly.pdbx_strand_id
1 'polypeptide(L)'
;MSVILGVGVLIGFFVLHSFTPVNSDTFIFASPTNISLKAVKSSQGNYHYQATKGGKKLPNAEGTSPSIIISKNNLVQIHLINEEINQPNNISKHNLNIDEFNVHTKELGYFQTDSVTFLADKTGTFDYYCSLHPDMKGTITVTP
;
A
#
# COMPACT_ATOMS: atom_id res chain seq x y z
N MET A 1 -4.57 -25.89 -29.93
CA MET A 1 -5.08 -24.50 -29.76
C MET A 1 -5.61 -24.20 -28.35
N SER A 2 -5.22 -24.93 -27.29
CA SER A 2 -5.75 -24.71 -25.93
C SER A 2 -4.79 -23.88 -25.03
N VAL A 3 -3.49 -23.96 -25.26
CA VAL A 3 -2.47 -23.27 -24.44
C VAL A 3 -2.48 -21.74 -24.67
N ILE A 4 -2.74 -21.29 -25.91
CA ILE A 4 -2.74 -19.86 -26.27
C ILE A 4 -3.95 -19.13 -25.65
N LEU A 5 -5.12 -19.77 -25.57
CA LEU A 5 -6.29 -19.20 -24.88
C LEU A 5 -6.07 -19.11 -23.36
N GLY A 6 -5.49 -20.14 -22.74
CA GLY A 6 -5.24 -20.14 -21.29
C GLY A 6 -4.25 -19.05 -20.85
N VAL A 7 -3.20 -18.82 -21.63
CA VAL A 7 -2.21 -17.76 -21.37
C VAL A 7 -2.83 -16.37 -21.60
N GLY A 8 -3.63 -16.17 -22.64
CA GLY A 8 -4.31 -14.90 -22.90
C GLY A 8 -5.30 -14.49 -21.81
N VAL A 9 -6.05 -15.45 -21.25
CA VAL A 9 -6.99 -15.21 -20.14
C VAL A 9 -6.25 -14.86 -18.85
N LEU A 10 -5.15 -15.55 -18.52
CA LEU A 10 -4.33 -15.24 -17.34
C LEU A 10 -3.67 -13.87 -17.45
N ILE A 11 -3.03 -13.55 -18.59
CA ILE A 11 -2.41 -12.24 -18.81
C ILE A 11 -3.47 -11.13 -18.76
N GLY A 12 -4.62 -11.32 -19.41
CA GLY A 12 -5.73 -10.38 -19.36
C GLY A 12 -6.23 -10.13 -17.93
N PHE A 13 -6.37 -11.19 -17.13
CA PHE A 13 -6.80 -11.09 -15.73
C PHE A 13 -5.82 -10.31 -14.84
N PHE A 14 -4.51 -10.55 -14.98
CA PHE A 14 -3.48 -9.81 -14.21
C PHE A 14 -3.36 -8.34 -14.62
N VAL A 15 -3.51 -8.04 -15.92
CA VAL A 15 -3.53 -6.66 -16.41
C VAL A 15 -4.76 -5.93 -15.88
N LEU A 16 -5.94 -6.53 -15.94
CA LEU A 16 -7.17 -5.92 -15.44
C LEU A 16 -7.11 -5.60 -13.94
N HIS A 17 -6.57 -6.50 -13.11
CA HIS A 17 -6.46 -6.27 -11.66
C HIS A 17 -5.60 -5.05 -11.27
N SER A 18 -4.60 -4.71 -12.10
CA SER A 18 -3.74 -3.56 -11.82
C SER A 18 -4.43 -2.22 -12.10
N PHE A 19 -5.52 -2.23 -12.88
CA PHE A 19 -6.29 -1.05 -13.31
C PHE A 19 -7.72 -1.02 -12.77
N THR A 20 -8.15 -2.06 -12.03
CA THR A 20 -9.39 -2.07 -11.25
C THR A 20 -9.03 -1.71 -9.80
N PRO A 21 -9.18 -0.44 -9.39
CA PRO A 21 -8.91 -0.05 -8.02
C PRO A 21 -9.88 -0.74 -7.06
N VAL A 22 -9.45 -1.04 -5.83
CA VAL A 22 -10.27 -1.77 -4.84
C VAL A 22 -11.53 -1.01 -4.40
N ASN A 23 -11.63 0.29 -4.69
CA ASN A 23 -12.79 1.14 -4.42
C ASN A 23 -13.59 1.54 -5.68
N SER A 24 -13.36 0.91 -6.84
CA SER A 24 -14.21 1.11 -8.02
C SER A 24 -14.36 -0.16 -8.84
N ASP A 25 -15.58 -0.39 -9.34
CA ASP A 25 -15.88 -1.47 -10.29
C ASP A 25 -15.49 -1.10 -11.75
N THR A 26 -14.99 0.12 -11.96
CA THR A 26 -14.59 0.62 -13.28
C THR A 26 -13.10 0.47 -13.53
N PHE A 27 -12.76 0.05 -14.75
CA PHE A 27 -11.38 0.04 -15.23
C PHE A 27 -10.91 1.47 -15.49
N ILE A 28 -9.78 1.85 -14.90
CA ILE A 28 -9.20 3.18 -15.06
C ILE A 28 -7.92 3.08 -15.88
N PHE A 29 -7.99 3.55 -17.12
CA PHE A 29 -6.83 3.58 -18.02
C PHE A 29 -5.95 4.81 -17.73
N ALA A 30 -5.22 4.76 -16.62
CA ALA A 30 -4.26 5.78 -16.22
C ALA A 30 -2.99 5.11 -15.65
N SER A 31 -1.84 5.78 -15.76
CA SER A 31 -0.63 5.32 -15.08
C SER A 31 -0.80 5.52 -13.57
N PRO A 32 -0.63 4.48 -12.74
CA PRO A 32 -0.71 4.65 -11.29
C PRO A 32 0.47 5.48 -10.77
N THR A 33 0.20 6.29 -9.74
CA THR A 33 1.21 6.83 -8.86
C THR A 33 1.71 5.71 -7.95
N ASN A 34 2.96 5.30 -8.15
CA ASN A 34 3.58 4.22 -7.38
C ASN A 34 4.14 4.74 -6.06
N ILE A 35 3.79 4.06 -4.98
CA ILE A 35 4.26 4.34 -3.61
C ILE A 35 4.80 3.03 -3.03
N SER A 36 6.06 3.02 -2.61
CA SER A 36 6.63 1.90 -1.87
C SER A 36 6.53 2.17 -0.38
N LEU A 37 5.83 1.30 0.35
CA LEU A 37 5.77 1.30 1.80
C LEU A 37 6.60 0.15 2.35
N LYS A 38 7.44 0.46 3.34
CA LYS A 38 8.23 -0.52 4.07
C LYS A 38 7.79 -0.51 5.53
N ALA A 39 7.34 -1.66 6.03
CA ALA A 39 7.12 -1.85 7.44
C ALA A 39 8.47 -2.11 8.13
N VAL A 40 8.81 -1.28 9.11
CA VAL A 40 10.08 -1.35 9.84
C VAL A 40 9.86 -1.05 11.32
N LYS A 41 10.84 -1.39 12.14
CA LYS A 41 10.91 -1.00 13.55
C LYS A 41 11.97 0.09 13.76
N SER A 42 11.65 1.11 14.55
CA SER A 42 12.61 2.16 14.92
C SER A 42 13.63 1.65 15.93
N SER A 43 14.72 2.40 16.11
CA SER A 43 15.70 2.11 17.18
C SER A 43 15.08 2.13 18.58
N GLN A 44 13.99 2.89 18.75
CA GLN A 44 13.22 3.04 19.99
C GLN A 44 12.15 1.94 20.16
N GLY A 45 12.02 1.03 19.18
CA GLY A 45 11.10 -0.11 19.23
C GLY A 45 9.72 0.11 18.62
N ASN A 46 9.44 1.30 18.08
CA ASN A 46 8.14 1.63 17.49
C ASN A 46 8.04 1.14 16.03
N TYR A 47 6.95 0.47 15.70
CA TYR A 47 6.66 0.07 14.33
C TYR A 47 6.14 1.26 13.54
N HIS A 48 6.69 1.49 12.35
CA HIS A 48 6.28 2.59 11.48
C HIS A 48 6.47 2.23 10.01
N TYR A 49 5.80 2.99 9.15
CA TYR A 49 6.03 2.90 7.72
C TYR A 49 7.13 3.86 7.28
N GLN A 50 8.02 3.39 6.41
CA GLN A 50 8.83 4.26 5.57
C GLN A 50 8.24 4.27 4.17
N ALA A 51 8.02 5.46 3.61
CA ALA A 51 7.43 5.60 2.29
C ALA A 51 8.42 6.19 1.28
N THR A 52 8.34 5.70 0.04
CA THR A 52 9.04 6.27 -1.11
C THR A 52 8.02 6.56 -2.21
N LYS A 53 8.03 7.79 -2.75
CA LYS A 53 7.17 8.20 -3.87
C LYS A 53 8.05 8.72 -5.00
N GLY A 54 7.93 8.12 -6.20
CA GLY A 54 8.76 8.51 -7.36
C GLY A 54 10.27 8.40 -7.11
N GLY A 55 10.71 7.39 -6.35
CA GLY A 55 12.12 7.18 -5.98
C GLY A 55 12.65 8.08 -4.85
N LYS A 56 11.84 9.01 -4.33
CA LYS A 56 12.22 9.88 -3.21
C LYS A 56 11.61 9.39 -1.90
N LYS A 57 12.44 9.23 -0.86
CA LYS A 57 11.97 8.96 0.50
C LYS A 57 11.12 10.14 0.98
N LEU A 58 9.94 9.85 1.51
CA LEU A 58 9.09 10.86 2.15
C LEU A 58 9.65 11.18 3.55
N PRO A 59 9.64 12.45 3.97
CA PRO A 59 10.12 12.84 5.28
C PRO A 59 9.18 12.33 6.38
N ASN A 60 9.77 11.80 7.45
CA ASN A 60 9.09 11.40 8.68
C ASN A 60 10.03 11.61 9.88
N ALA A 61 9.46 11.83 11.05
CA ALA A 61 10.22 11.77 12.29
C ALA A 61 10.60 10.32 12.58
N GLU A 62 11.64 10.12 13.40
CA GLU A 62 12.04 8.76 13.78
C GLU A 62 10.88 8.04 14.48
N GLY A 63 10.56 6.82 14.02
CA GLY A 63 9.49 6.03 14.61
C GLY A 63 8.08 6.47 14.26
N THR A 64 7.90 7.40 13.32
CA THR A 64 6.57 7.81 12.84
C THR A 64 6.39 7.50 11.36
N SER A 65 5.14 7.29 10.94
CA SER A 65 4.86 7.08 9.51
C SER A 65 4.67 8.43 8.79
N PRO A 66 5.11 8.56 7.53
CA PRO A 66 5.05 9.82 6.79
C PRO A 66 3.63 10.21 6.39
N SER A 67 3.41 11.51 6.11
CA SER A 67 2.21 11.92 5.37
C SER A 67 2.42 11.74 3.87
N ILE A 68 1.48 11.07 3.21
CA ILE A 68 1.49 10.83 1.77
C ILE A 68 0.56 11.86 1.11
N ILE A 69 1.10 12.70 0.24
CA ILE A 69 0.30 13.69 -0.50
C ILE A 69 0.03 13.15 -1.90
N ILE A 70 -1.23 13.12 -2.31
CA ILE A 70 -1.70 12.73 -3.65
C ILE A 70 -2.75 13.71 -4.16
N SER A 71 -2.94 13.77 -5.48
CA SER A 71 -4.00 14.58 -6.08
C SER A 71 -5.26 13.74 -6.30
N LYS A 72 -6.42 14.38 -6.25
CA LYS A 72 -7.70 13.74 -6.53
C LYS A 72 -7.68 13.06 -7.90
N ASN A 73 -8.42 11.97 -8.04
CA ASN A 73 -8.55 11.15 -9.25
C ASN A 73 -7.24 10.49 -9.71
N ASN A 74 -6.18 10.51 -8.90
CA ASN A 74 -5.00 9.71 -9.18
C ASN A 74 -5.32 8.24 -8.89
N LEU A 75 -4.99 7.39 -9.86
CA LEU A 75 -4.83 5.97 -9.59
C LEU A 75 -3.55 5.81 -8.76
N VAL A 76 -3.64 5.15 -7.61
CA VAL A 76 -2.51 4.97 -6.70
C VAL A 76 -2.26 3.49 -6.54
N GLN A 77 -1.00 3.08 -6.70
CA GLN A 77 -0.57 1.71 -6.43
C GLN A 77 0.43 1.73 -5.27
N ILE A 78 0.08 1.07 -4.19
CA ILE A 78 0.94 0.89 -3.03
C ILE A 78 1.58 -0.47 -3.11
N HIS A 79 2.90 -0.52 -3.03
CA HIS A 79 3.70 -1.73 -2.85
C HIS A 79 4.16 -1.79 -1.41
N LEU A 80 3.59 -2.71 -0.63
CA LEU A 80 3.97 -2.94 0.74
C LEU A 80 4.98 -4.08 0.83
N ILE A 81 6.07 -3.88 1.56
CA ILE A 81 7.00 -4.92 2.00
C ILE A 81 7.15 -4.87 3.52
N ASN A 82 7.20 -6.05 4.14
CA ASN A 82 7.61 -6.17 5.53
C ASN A 82 9.11 -6.46 5.63
N GLU A 83 9.92 -5.51 6.07
CA GLU A 83 11.36 -5.70 6.26
C GLU A 83 11.73 -6.10 7.70
N GLU A 84 10.76 -6.21 8.61
CA GLU A 84 11.01 -6.54 10.00
C GLU A 84 11.12 -8.05 10.21
N ILE A 85 12.25 -8.46 10.78
CA ILE A 85 12.54 -9.86 11.09
C ILE A 85 11.61 -10.35 12.19
N ASN A 86 11.02 -11.54 12.00
CA ASN A 86 10.25 -12.20 13.03
C ASN A 86 11.11 -12.43 14.27
N GLN A 87 10.70 -11.88 15.41
CA GLN A 87 11.34 -12.15 16.68
C GLN A 87 10.71 -13.41 17.31
N PRO A 88 11.47 -14.28 18.00
CA PRO A 88 10.96 -15.52 18.57
C PRO A 88 9.73 -15.36 19.47
N ASN A 89 9.58 -14.18 20.10
CA ASN A 89 8.50 -13.86 21.03
C ASN A 89 7.56 -12.75 20.51
N ASN A 90 7.73 -12.30 19.27
CA ASN A 90 6.88 -11.26 18.69
C ASN A 90 6.75 -11.48 17.18
N ILE A 91 5.58 -11.97 16.77
CA ILE A 91 5.27 -12.22 15.37
C ILE A 91 5.17 -10.86 14.69
N SER A 92 6.22 -10.49 13.96
CA SER A 92 6.31 -9.21 13.26
C SER A 92 5.56 -9.28 11.93
N LYS A 93 4.25 -9.46 12.03
CA LYS A 93 3.35 -9.37 10.89
C LYS A 93 2.86 -7.93 10.74
N HIS A 94 2.71 -7.48 9.50
CA HIS A 94 2.20 -6.16 9.20
C HIS A 94 1.19 -6.21 8.06
N ASN A 95 0.17 -5.37 8.12
CA ASN A 95 -0.80 -5.16 7.05
C ASN A 95 -1.05 -3.66 6.89
N LEU A 96 -1.59 -3.23 5.76
CA LEU A 96 -1.97 -1.86 5.50
C LEU A 96 -3.47 -1.77 5.29
N ASN A 97 -4.09 -0.84 6.02
CA ASN A 97 -5.49 -0.48 5.86
C ASN A 97 -5.62 1.01 5.55
N ILE A 98 -6.49 1.34 4.61
CA ILE A 98 -6.95 2.70 4.34
C ILE A 98 -8.45 2.60 4.10
N ASP A 99 -9.21 2.63 5.19
CA ASP A 99 -10.64 2.26 5.20
C ASP A 99 -11.46 3.13 4.24
N GLU A 100 -11.12 4.42 4.15
CA GLU A 100 -11.82 5.37 3.28
C GLU A 100 -11.78 4.99 1.79
N PHE A 101 -10.74 4.24 1.37
CA PHE A 101 -10.52 3.79 0.00
C PHE A 101 -10.63 2.27 -0.14
N ASN A 102 -11.24 1.56 0.82
CA ASN A 102 -11.39 0.10 0.80
C ASN A 102 -10.06 -0.65 0.61
N VAL A 103 -8.95 -0.08 1.08
CA VAL A 103 -7.63 -0.68 0.95
C VAL A 103 -7.39 -1.59 2.15
N HIS A 104 -7.22 -2.89 1.89
CA HIS A 104 -6.86 -3.89 2.88
C HIS A 104 -5.85 -4.87 2.27
N THR A 105 -4.63 -4.91 2.81
CA THR A 105 -3.64 -5.93 2.41
C THR A 105 -3.73 -7.15 3.32
N LYS A 106 -3.18 -8.28 2.85
CA LYS A 106 -2.97 -9.43 3.72
C LYS A 106 -1.94 -9.13 4.82
N GLU A 107 -1.95 -9.96 5.86
CA GLU A 107 -0.86 -9.96 6.85
C GLU A 107 0.43 -10.46 6.20
N LEU A 108 1.47 -9.65 6.23
CA LEU A 108 2.77 -9.95 5.68
C LEU A 108 3.74 -10.36 6.79
N GLY A 109 4.28 -11.57 6.70
CA GLY A 109 5.45 -11.97 7.48
C GLY A 109 6.74 -11.37 6.92
N TYR A 110 7.88 -11.71 7.54
CA TYR A 110 9.19 -11.21 7.12
C TYR A 110 9.45 -11.37 5.62
N PHE A 111 9.82 -10.27 4.97
CA PHE A 111 10.15 -10.12 3.56
C PHE A 111 9.01 -10.44 2.58
N GLN A 112 7.79 -10.61 3.08
CA GLN A 112 6.62 -10.76 2.22
C GLN A 112 6.14 -9.40 1.71
N THR A 113 5.50 -9.44 0.54
CA THR A 113 4.99 -8.27 -0.15
C THR A 113 3.51 -8.41 -0.51
N ASP A 114 2.84 -7.27 -0.57
CA ASP A 114 1.53 -7.12 -1.23
C ASP A 114 1.51 -5.86 -2.07
N SER A 115 0.61 -5.82 -3.05
CA SER A 115 0.35 -4.60 -3.81
C SER A 115 -1.14 -4.39 -3.94
N VAL A 116 -1.55 -3.14 -3.75
CA VAL A 116 -2.96 -2.74 -3.78
C VAL A 116 -3.10 -1.45 -4.57
N THR A 117 -4.09 -1.42 -5.45
CA THR A 117 -4.41 -0.26 -6.27
C THR A 117 -5.72 0.33 -5.80
N PHE A 118 -5.79 1.64 -5.62
CA PHE A 118 -7.03 2.36 -5.31
C PHE A 118 -7.11 3.69 -6.08
N LEU A 119 -8.31 4.23 -6.23
CA LEU A 119 -8.55 5.55 -6.80
C LEU A 119 -8.70 6.57 -5.67
N ALA A 120 -7.95 7.67 -5.74
CA ALA A 120 -8.08 8.79 -4.78
C ALA A 120 -9.27 9.70 -5.14
N ASP A 121 -10.48 9.18 -5.04
CA ASP A 121 -11.73 9.82 -5.47
C ASP A 121 -12.29 10.86 -4.48
N LYS A 122 -11.81 10.85 -3.25
CA LYS A 122 -12.23 11.73 -2.15
C LYS A 122 -11.09 12.66 -1.74
N THR A 123 -11.36 13.97 -1.66
CA THR A 123 -10.43 14.96 -1.10
C THR A 123 -10.50 14.97 0.43
N GLY A 124 -9.38 15.15 1.11
CA GLY A 124 -9.31 15.17 2.58
C GLY A 124 -8.04 14.55 3.12
N THR A 125 -7.94 14.43 4.44
CA THR A 125 -6.87 13.71 5.12
C THR A 125 -7.46 12.46 5.75
N PHE A 126 -6.91 11.30 5.40
CA PHE A 126 -7.37 9.99 5.85
C PHE A 126 -6.23 9.24 6.52
N ASP A 127 -6.54 8.42 7.52
CA ASP A 127 -5.54 7.61 8.20
C ASP A 127 -5.25 6.34 7.41
N TYR A 128 -3.99 5.93 7.42
CA TYR A 128 -3.58 4.57 7.07
C TYR A 128 -2.88 3.92 8.24
N TYR A 129 -3.09 2.63 8.45
CA TYR A 129 -2.60 1.96 9.67
C TYR A 129 -2.38 0.46 9.50
N CYS A 130 -1.59 -0.11 10.42
CA CYS A 130 -1.50 -1.54 10.65
C CYS A 130 -2.48 -1.99 11.74
N SER A 131 -3.26 -3.03 11.48
CA SER A 131 -4.22 -3.58 12.47
C SER A 131 -3.52 -4.23 13.66
N LEU A 132 -2.27 -4.68 13.49
CA LEU A 132 -1.52 -5.43 14.49
C LEU A 132 -0.70 -4.52 15.41
N HIS A 133 -0.38 -3.31 14.95
CA HIS A 133 0.50 -2.37 15.65
C HIS A 133 -0.13 -0.98 15.67
N PRO A 134 -0.81 -0.58 16.77
CA PRO A 134 -1.56 0.69 16.85
C PRO A 134 -0.73 1.96 16.62
N ASP A 135 0.56 1.92 16.95
CA ASP A 135 1.49 3.04 16.74
C ASP A 135 1.86 3.22 15.25
N MET A 136 1.66 2.18 14.45
CA MET A 136 2.04 2.11 13.06
C MET A 136 0.94 2.70 12.18
N LYS A 137 0.79 4.03 12.27
CA LYS A 137 -0.17 4.80 11.48
C LYS A 137 0.45 6.05 10.88
N GLY A 138 -0.12 6.52 9.78
CA GLY A 138 0.21 7.79 9.14
C GLY A 138 -1.01 8.33 8.39
N THR A 139 -0.81 9.38 7.60
CA THR A 139 -1.92 10.02 6.88
C THR A 139 -1.72 10.05 5.38
N ILE A 140 -2.82 9.96 4.64
CA ILE A 140 -2.88 10.27 3.21
C ILE A 140 -3.70 11.54 3.02
N THR A 141 -3.10 12.56 2.42
CA THR A 141 -3.75 13.83 2.11
C THR A 141 -4.02 13.90 0.62
N VAL A 142 -5.31 13.93 0.27
CA VAL A 142 -5.78 14.05 -1.11
C VAL A 142 -6.15 15.50 -1.39
N THR A 143 -5.32 16.17 -2.18
CA THR A 143 -5.58 17.55 -2.63
C THR A 143 -6.51 17.57 -3.84
N PRO A 144 -7.29 18.64 -4.04
CA PRO A 144 -8.06 18.84 -5.26
C PRO A 144 -7.24 18.70 -6.54
#